data_AF-A0A812JA07-F1
#
_entry.id   AF-A0A812JA07-F1
#
_cell.length_a   1.000
_cell.length_b   1.000
_cell.length_c   1.000
_cell.angle_alpha   90.00
_cell.angle_beta   90.00
_cell.angle_gamma   90.00
#
_symmetry.space_group_name_H-M   'P 1'
#
loop_
_entity.id
_entity.type
_entity.pdbx_description
1 polymer ?
#
loop_
_entity_poly.entity_id
_entity_poly.type
_entity_poly.pdbx_seq_one_letter_code
_entity_poly.pdbx_strand_id
1 'polypeptide(L)'
;MRPLGKLRALESGSEVQLQATSQTISLQNQTGAFQAPVVVQTNGLLVANYGLQNNSDTNIKANQQPTPLADLKTVFDAVEVKSYTRTDTPQPEDRIGFIAQEILTAGVLGPKLASMQENGLYGLDYSRLTCVLWGVCKQLEQRVAALEADD
;
A
#
# COMPACT_ATOMS: atom_id res chain seq x y z
N MET A 1 30.65 22.92 16.27
CA MET A 1 30.44 22.71 14.81
C MET A 1 29.65 21.41 14.68
N ARG A 2 28.37 21.44 14.24
CA ARG A 2 27.60 20.20 14.04
C ARG A 2 28.21 19.45 12.83
N PRO A 3 28.39 18.13 12.86
CA PRO A 3 28.92 17.41 11.72
C PRO A 3 27.94 17.56 10.55
N LEU A 4 28.42 18.12 9.44
CA LEU A 4 27.73 18.10 8.14
C LEU A 4 27.60 16.63 7.75
N GLY A 5 26.37 16.14 7.58
CA GLY A 5 26.17 14.73 7.20
C GLY A 5 26.81 14.45 5.84
N LYS A 6 27.41 13.27 5.73
CA LYS A 6 28.17 12.83 4.56
C LYS A 6 27.31 11.85 3.77
N LEU A 7 27.04 12.17 2.50
CA LEU A 7 26.49 11.20 1.55
C LEU A 7 27.62 10.22 1.19
N ARG A 8 27.41 8.93 1.42
CA ARG A 8 28.29 7.86 0.94
C ARG A 8 27.48 6.96 0.02
N ALA A 9 27.94 6.80 -1.21
CA ALA A 9 27.54 5.69 -2.06
C ALA A 9 28.40 4.49 -1.67
N LEU A 10 27.76 3.41 -1.22
CA LEU A 10 28.42 2.13 -1.02
C LEU A 10 28.05 1.25 -2.21
N GLU A 11 29.04 0.83 -2.98
CA GLU A 11 28.85 -0.19 -4.01
C GLU A 11 29.08 -1.56 -3.37
N SER A 12 28.08 -2.44 -3.48
CA SER A 12 28.22 -3.86 -3.15
C SER A 12 27.58 -4.69 -4.25
N GLY A 13 28.40 -5.32 -5.10
CA GLY A 13 27.92 -6.07 -6.25
C GLY A 13 27.13 -5.17 -7.22
N SER A 14 25.87 -5.52 -7.48
CA SER A 14 24.94 -4.80 -8.38
C SER A 14 24.04 -3.79 -7.67
N GLU A 15 24.34 -3.42 -6.42
CA GLU A 15 23.54 -2.49 -5.63
C GLU A 15 24.33 -1.20 -5.33
N VAL A 16 23.67 -0.05 -5.52
CA VAL A 16 24.13 1.26 -5.04
C VAL A 16 23.28 1.63 -3.83
N GLN A 17 23.88 1.57 -2.65
CA GLN A 17 23.22 1.99 -1.41
C GLN A 17 23.53 3.46 -1.12
N LEU A 18 22.48 4.27 -0.94
CA LEU A 18 22.59 5.65 -0.46
C LEU A 18 22.23 5.64 1.03
N GLN A 19 23.19 5.96 1.90
CA GLN A 19 22.97 6.04 3.34
C GLN A 19 23.13 7.48 3.82
N ALA A 20 22.07 8.06 4.40
CA ALA A 20 22.08 9.43 4.91
C ALA A 20 21.53 9.48 6.34
N THR A 21 22.43 9.34 7.33
CA THR A 21 22.05 9.38 8.75
C THR A 21 21.48 10.76 9.12
N SER A 22 20.25 10.79 9.63
CA SER A 22 19.53 12.02 10.03
C SER A 22 19.34 13.03 8.89
N GLN A 23 19.34 12.56 7.64
CA GLN A 23 19.11 13.37 6.46
C GLN A 23 18.06 12.72 5.57
N THR A 24 17.36 13.52 4.76
CA THR A 24 16.50 13.02 3.69
C THR A 24 17.36 12.57 2.51
N ILE A 25 17.06 11.38 1.97
CA ILE A 25 17.58 10.96 0.66
C ILE A 25 16.54 11.39 -0.39
N SER A 26 16.92 12.33 -1.25
CA SER A 26 16.11 12.79 -2.37
C SER A 26 16.62 12.17 -3.67
N LEU A 27 15.81 11.32 -4.30
CA LEU A 27 16.08 10.81 -5.64
C LEU A 27 15.47 11.77 -6.65
N GLN A 28 16.30 12.51 -7.38
CA GLN A 28 15.87 13.44 -8.42
C GLN A 28 16.12 12.81 -9.79
N ASN A 29 15.06 12.47 -10.51
CA ASN A 29 15.13 12.18 -11.94
C ASN A 29 14.62 13.43 -12.67
N GLN A 30 15.53 14.27 -13.16
CA GLN A 30 15.18 15.54 -13.80
C GLN A 30 15.09 15.38 -15.32
N THR A 31 13.94 15.75 -15.88
CA THR A 31 13.82 16.22 -17.27
C THR A 31 13.09 17.56 -17.26
N GLY A 32 13.83 18.67 -17.41
CA GLY A 32 13.26 20.03 -17.43
C GLY A 32 13.00 20.65 -16.04
N ALA A 33 11.98 21.51 -15.94
CA ALA A 33 11.71 22.34 -14.76
C ALA A 33 10.86 21.67 -13.65
N PHE A 34 10.45 20.41 -13.84
CA PHE A 34 9.59 19.70 -12.88
C PHE A 34 10.42 18.75 -12.01
N GLN A 35 10.29 18.88 -10.69
CA GLN A 35 10.86 17.94 -9.72
C GLN A 35 9.72 17.18 -9.05
N ALA A 36 9.73 15.85 -9.17
CA ALA A 36 8.84 14.97 -8.43
C ALA A 36 9.68 14.13 -7.45
N PRO A 37 10.22 14.71 -6.36
CA PRO A 37 11.08 13.98 -5.45
C PRO A 37 10.27 12.90 -4.73
N VAL A 38 10.84 11.70 -4.69
CA VAL A 38 10.45 10.65 -3.74
C VAL A 38 11.30 10.88 -2.48
N VAL A 39 10.65 11.12 -1.35
CA VAL A 39 11.32 11.42 -0.08
C VAL A 39 11.13 10.25 0.87
N VAL A 40 12.24 9.59 1.25
CA VAL A 40 12.28 8.60 2.32
C VAL A 40 12.69 9.29 3.61
N GLN A 41 11.81 9.27 4.60
CA GLN A 41 12.07 9.85 5.91
C GLN A 41 12.65 8.83 6.89
N THR A 42 13.34 9.32 7.92
CA THR A 42 14.01 8.49 8.93
C THR A 42 13.04 7.67 9.80
N ASN A 43 11.75 8.01 9.82
CA ASN A 43 10.69 7.27 10.50
C ASN A 43 10.01 6.20 9.61
N GLY A 44 10.58 5.88 8.45
CA GLY A 44 10.01 4.91 7.51
C GLY A 44 8.81 5.43 6.71
N LEU A 45 8.49 6.73 6.80
CA LEU A 45 7.48 7.36 5.95
C LEU A 45 8.04 7.60 4.54
N LEU A 46 7.35 7.06 3.55
CA LEU A 46 7.54 7.40 2.14
C LEU A 46 6.57 8.51 1.76
N VAL A 47 7.09 9.65 1.29
CA VAL A 47 6.26 10.74 0.73
C VAL A 47 6.47 10.81 -0.77
N ALA A 48 5.39 10.58 -1.51
CA ALA A 48 5.32 10.72 -2.97
C ALA A 48 4.33 11.84 -3.32
N ASN A 49 4.82 12.91 -3.95
CA ASN A 49 4.03 14.12 -4.21
C ASN A 49 3.05 13.99 -5.40
N TYR A 50 3.27 13.02 -6.28
CA TYR A 50 2.51 12.85 -7.53
C TYR A 50 1.88 11.46 -7.69
N GLY A 51 1.72 10.74 -6.57
CA GLY A 51 1.09 9.42 -6.52
C GLY A 51 2.02 8.26 -6.89
N LEU A 52 1.44 7.06 -6.90
CA LEU A 52 2.08 5.81 -7.29
C LEU A 52 1.38 5.30 -8.56
N GLN A 53 2.16 5.02 -9.62
CA GLN A 53 1.65 4.45 -10.86
C GLN A 53 2.23 3.05 -11.07
N ASN A 54 1.34 2.09 -11.34
CA ASN A 54 1.72 0.73 -11.69
C ASN A 54 1.27 0.45 -13.13
N ASN A 55 2.14 -0.17 -13.93
CA ASN A 55 1.76 -0.65 -15.26
C ASN A 55 0.60 -1.64 -15.14
N SER A 56 -0.44 -1.46 -15.96
CA SER A 56 -1.71 -2.18 -15.81
C SER A 56 -2.33 -2.58 -17.15
N ASP A 57 -1.58 -2.50 -18.24
CA ASP A 57 -2.06 -2.77 -19.59
C ASP A 57 -2.48 -4.22 -19.81
N THR A 58 -3.40 -4.43 -20.74
CA THR A 58 -3.91 -5.78 -21.09
C THR A 58 -2.80 -6.68 -21.65
N ASN A 59 -1.83 -6.12 -22.37
CA ASN A 59 -0.74 -6.87 -22.99
C ASN A 59 0.28 -7.44 -21.99
N ILE A 60 0.23 -7.00 -20.72
CA ILE A 60 1.02 -7.55 -19.62
C ILE A 60 0.19 -8.43 -18.67
N LYS A 61 -1.04 -8.81 -19.06
CA LYS A 61 -1.98 -9.59 -18.24
C LYS A 61 -2.62 -10.72 -19.03
N ALA A 62 -2.46 -11.95 -18.56
CA ALA A 62 -3.15 -13.12 -19.10
C ALA A 62 -4.38 -13.50 -18.24
N ASN A 63 -5.30 -14.29 -18.80
CA ASN A 63 -6.44 -14.89 -18.10
C ASN A 63 -7.31 -13.90 -17.32
N GLN A 64 -7.54 -12.72 -17.90
CA GLN A 64 -8.33 -11.66 -17.27
C GLN A 64 -9.80 -12.07 -17.17
N GLN A 65 -10.34 -12.07 -15.97
CA GLN A 65 -11.74 -12.37 -15.67
C GLN A 65 -12.24 -11.49 -14.53
N PRO A 66 -13.54 -11.15 -14.48
CA PRO A 66 -14.13 -10.48 -13.32
C PRO A 66 -13.91 -11.31 -12.05
N THR A 67 -13.51 -10.65 -10.96
CA THR A 67 -13.48 -11.30 -9.64
C THR A 67 -14.91 -11.43 -9.11
N PRO A 68 -15.34 -12.60 -8.59
CA PRO A 68 -16.67 -12.76 -8.03
C PRO A 68 -16.95 -11.75 -6.92
N LEU A 69 -18.10 -11.06 -7.00
CA LEU A 69 -18.48 -10.05 -5.99
C LEU A 69 -18.65 -10.67 -4.60
N ALA A 70 -19.06 -11.93 -4.51
CA ALA A 70 -19.18 -12.65 -3.25
C ALA A 70 -17.83 -12.82 -2.54
N ASP A 71 -16.75 -13.08 -3.28
CA ASP A 71 -15.40 -13.21 -2.70
C ASP A 71 -14.91 -11.86 -2.16
N LEU A 72 -15.17 -10.77 -2.89
CA LEU A 72 -14.85 -9.41 -2.46
C LEU A 72 -15.65 -9.04 -1.21
N LYS A 73 -16.95 -9.36 -1.19
CA LYS A 73 -17.81 -9.14 -0.02
C LYS A 73 -17.35 -9.94 1.20
N THR A 74 -16.90 -11.18 0.99
CA THR A 74 -16.35 -12.02 2.07
C THR A 74 -15.17 -11.35 2.77
N VAL A 75 -14.27 -10.70 2.00
CA VAL A 75 -13.18 -9.92 2.60
C VAL A 75 -13.72 -8.72 3.38
N PHE A 76 -14.62 -7.96 2.76
CA PHE A 76 -15.20 -6.75 3.35
C PHE A 76 -15.92 -7.03 4.67
N ASP A 77 -16.73 -8.08 4.73
CA ASP A 77 -17.51 -8.44 5.92
C ASP A 77 -16.63 -9.01 7.04
N ALA A 78 -15.50 -9.62 6.71
CA ALA A 78 -14.65 -10.32 7.67
C ALA A 78 -13.67 -9.39 8.43
N VAL A 79 -13.47 -8.16 7.96
CA VAL A 79 -12.42 -7.28 8.48
C VAL A 79 -12.97 -5.92 8.88
N GLU A 80 -12.64 -5.52 10.10
CA GLU A 80 -13.02 -4.23 10.67
C GLU A 80 -11.86 -3.23 10.69
N VAL A 81 -12.18 -1.95 10.58
CA VAL A 81 -11.21 -0.86 10.82
C VAL A 81 -10.91 -0.80 12.31
N LYS A 82 -9.62 -0.68 12.67
CA LYS A 82 -9.17 -0.60 14.06
C LYS A 82 -8.39 0.67 14.32
N SER A 83 -8.56 1.19 15.53
CA SER A 83 -7.61 2.13 16.14
C SER A 83 -6.62 1.33 16.99
N TYR A 84 -5.33 1.63 16.89
CA TYR A 84 -4.29 0.94 17.63
C TYR A 84 -3.06 1.83 17.86
N THR A 85 -2.36 1.60 18.97
CA THR A 85 -1.07 2.22 19.25
C THR A 85 0.05 1.32 18.73
N ARG A 86 0.97 1.87 17.94
CA ARG A 86 2.19 1.13 17.56
C ARG A 86 3.17 1.05 18.73
N THR A 87 3.70 -0.15 18.96
CA THR A 87 4.61 -0.44 20.08
C THR A 87 6.06 -0.69 19.64
N ASP A 88 6.32 -0.71 18.34
CA ASP A 88 7.63 -0.98 17.72
C ASP A 88 8.37 0.30 17.32
N THR A 89 7.86 1.48 17.71
CA THR A 89 8.53 2.79 17.54
C THR A 89 8.97 3.35 18.89
N PRO A 90 10.06 4.13 18.96
CA PRO A 90 10.51 4.76 20.22
C PRO A 90 9.49 5.73 20.82
N GLN A 91 8.62 6.30 19.99
CA GLN A 91 7.47 7.10 20.38
C GLN A 91 6.21 6.35 19.96
N PRO A 92 5.42 5.80 20.90
CA PRO A 92 4.14 5.20 20.59
C PRO A 92 3.23 6.19 19.87
N GLU A 93 2.60 5.73 18.80
CA GLU A 93 1.72 6.56 17.96
C GLU A 93 0.40 5.82 17.75
N ASP A 94 -0.71 6.52 18.02
CA ASP A 94 -2.04 6.04 17.71
C ASP A 94 -2.31 6.17 16.21
N ARG A 95 -2.77 5.08 15.61
CA ARG A 95 -3.07 4.97 14.20
C ARG A 95 -4.42 4.31 13.98
N ILE A 96 -4.96 4.51 12.79
CA ILE A 96 -6.11 3.78 12.28
C ILE A 96 -5.66 2.91 11.11
N GLY A 97 -6.29 1.75 10.94
CA GLY A 97 -5.99 0.85 9.84
C GLY A 97 -6.59 -0.53 10.02
N PHE A 98 -5.93 -1.53 9.44
CA PHE A 98 -6.37 -2.93 9.49
C PHE A 98 -5.27 -3.82 10.08
N ILE A 99 -5.68 -4.98 10.60
CA ILE A 99 -4.76 -6.03 11.04
C ILE A 99 -4.48 -6.95 9.86
N ALA A 100 -3.21 -7.06 9.46
CA ALA A 100 -2.83 -7.78 8.25
C ALA A 100 -3.22 -9.27 8.29
N GLN A 101 -3.18 -9.90 9.46
CA GLN A 101 -3.56 -11.30 9.65
C GLN A 101 -5.06 -11.53 9.42
N GLU A 102 -5.91 -10.56 9.79
CA GLU A 102 -7.36 -10.68 9.57
C GLU A 102 -7.67 -10.66 8.07
N ILE A 103 -7.06 -9.73 7.34
CA ILE A 103 -7.12 -9.69 5.87
C ILE A 103 -6.56 -10.98 5.28
N LEU A 104 -5.42 -11.48 5.75
CA LEU A 104 -4.79 -12.70 5.24
C LEU A 104 -5.74 -13.90 5.31
N THR A 105 -6.49 -14.02 6.40
CA THR A 105 -7.45 -15.12 6.62
C THR A 105 -8.83 -14.86 6.01
N ALA A 106 -9.06 -13.69 5.41
CA ALA A 106 -10.34 -13.29 4.87
C ALA A 106 -10.60 -13.92 3.49
N GLY A 107 -11.19 -15.11 3.52
CA GLY A 107 -11.62 -15.83 2.32
C GLY A 107 -10.48 -16.14 1.35
N VAL A 108 -10.84 -16.41 0.09
CA VAL A 108 -9.88 -16.82 -0.95
C VAL A 108 -9.00 -15.67 -1.47
N LEU A 109 -9.40 -14.43 -1.23
CA LEU A 109 -8.69 -13.24 -1.71
C LEU A 109 -7.69 -12.68 -0.70
N GLY A 110 -7.83 -13.00 0.59
CA GLY A 110 -6.94 -12.53 1.66
C GLY A 110 -5.44 -12.64 1.34
N PRO A 111 -4.94 -13.80 0.90
CA PRO A 111 -3.54 -13.98 0.51
C PRO A 111 -3.06 -13.13 -0.69
N LYS A 112 -3.97 -12.50 -1.45
CA LYS A 112 -3.62 -11.57 -2.54
C LYS A 112 -3.51 -10.12 -2.06
N LEU A 113 -3.97 -9.84 -0.85
CA LEU A 113 -4.11 -8.50 -0.24
C LEU A 113 -3.14 -8.28 0.93
N ALA A 114 -2.72 -9.37 1.58
CA ALA A 114 -1.73 -9.38 2.65
C ALA A 114 -0.60 -10.36 2.32
N SER A 115 0.64 -9.99 2.65
CA SER A 115 1.81 -10.86 2.45
C SER A 115 2.82 -10.71 3.58
N MET A 116 3.53 -11.80 3.88
CA MET A 116 4.64 -11.77 4.81
C MET A 116 5.85 -11.12 4.14
N GLN A 117 6.49 -10.20 4.84
CA GLN A 117 7.73 -9.55 4.45
C GLN A 117 8.93 -10.39 4.93
N GLU A 118 10.12 -10.07 4.42
CA GLU A 118 11.35 -10.79 4.79
C GLU A 118 11.68 -10.75 6.28
N ASN A 119 11.22 -9.70 6.98
CA ASN A 119 11.37 -9.56 8.43
C ASN A 119 10.36 -10.40 9.25
N GLY A 120 9.53 -11.22 8.60
CA GLY A 120 8.52 -12.07 9.24
C GLY A 120 7.22 -11.35 9.64
N LEU A 121 7.12 -10.04 9.41
CA LEU A 121 5.89 -9.28 9.64
C LEU A 121 5.00 -9.30 8.41
N TYR A 122 3.68 -9.19 8.60
CA TYR A 122 2.73 -9.10 7.49
C TYR A 122 2.48 -7.64 7.11
N GLY A 123 2.51 -7.36 5.81
CA GLY A 123 2.12 -6.09 5.22
C GLY A 123 0.82 -6.19 4.43
N LEU A 124 0.23 -5.03 4.16
CA LEU A 124 -0.99 -4.88 3.35
C LEU A 124 -0.69 -4.09 2.08
N ASP A 125 -1.28 -4.52 0.97
CA ASP A 125 -1.37 -3.71 -0.24
C ASP A 125 -2.67 -2.89 -0.21
N TYR A 126 -2.59 -1.71 0.40
CA TYR A 126 -3.73 -0.80 0.53
C TYR A 126 -4.33 -0.39 -0.82
N SER A 127 -3.54 -0.36 -1.89
CA SER A 127 -4.04 -0.01 -3.23
C SER A 127 -5.00 -1.08 -3.75
N ARG A 128 -4.75 -2.36 -3.45
CA ARG A 128 -5.62 -3.48 -3.82
C ARG A 128 -6.86 -3.59 -2.95
N LEU A 129 -6.84 -3.10 -1.71
CA LEU A 129 -8.04 -3.03 -0.87
C LEU A 129 -9.12 -2.15 -1.51
N THR A 130 -8.74 -1.14 -2.30
CA THR A 130 -9.70 -0.34 -3.10
C THR A 130 -10.52 -1.19 -4.07
N CYS A 131 -9.96 -2.27 -4.62
CA CYS A 131 -10.72 -3.18 -5.49
C CYS A 131 -11.83 -3.93 -4.74
N VAL A 132 -11.63 -4.22 -3.46
CA VAL A 132 -12.66 -4.80 -2.57
C VAL A 132 -13.80 -3.81 -2.41
N LEU A 133 -13.49 -2.56 -2.05
CA LEU A 133 -14.49 -1.49 -1.94
C LEU A 133 -15.25 -1.29 -3.24
N TRP A 134 -14.56 -1.25 -4.38
CA TRP A 134 -15.18 -1.13 -5.70
C TRP A 134 -16.17 -2.25 -6.00
N GLY A 135 -15.81 -3.50 -5.69
CA GLY A 135 -16.70 -4.64 -5.86
C GLY A 135 -17.94 -4.58 -4.97
N VAL A 136 -17.77 -4.20 -3.71
CA VAL A 136 -18.89 -4.03 -2.77
C VAL A 136 -19.81 -2.90 -3.20
N CYS A 137 -19.27 -1.77 -3.67
CA CYS A 137 -20.08 -0.68 -4.24
C CYS A 137 -20.91 -1.14 -5.44
N LYS A 138 -20.34 -1.93 -6.36
CA LYS A 138 -21.10 -2.53 -7.48
C LYS A 138 -22.23 -3.45 -6.99
N GLN A 139 -21.99 -4.22 -5.93
CA GLN A 139 -23.03 -5.06 -5.35
C GLN A 139 -24.14 -4.22 -4.71
N LEU A 140 -23.80 -3.12 -4.04
CA LEU A 140 -24.77 -2.17 -3.49
C LEU A 140 -25.61 -1.54 -4.61
N GLU A 141 -24.97 -1.07 -5.68
CA GLU A 141 -25.64 -0.52 -6.86
C GLU A 141 -26.67 -1.50 -7.45
N GLN A 142 -26.30 -2.78 -7.61
CA GLN A 142 -27.23 -3.82 -8.09
C GLN A 142 -28.44 -4.00 -7.18
N ARG A 143 -28.24 -3.96 -5.86
CA ARG A 143 -29.32 -4.12 -4.88
C ARG A 143 -30.25 -2.90 -4.85
N VAL A 144 -29.68 -1.70 -4.96
CA VAL A 144 -30.46 -0.45 -5.03
C VAL A 144 -31.31 -0.44 -6.30
N ALA A 145 -30.73 -0.75 -7.46
CA ALA A 145 -31.47 -0.81 -8.72
C ALA A 145 -32.63 -1.81 -8.69
N ALA A 146 -32.47 -2.96 -8.00
CA ALA A 146 -33.55 -3.92 -7.81
C ALA A 146 -34.67 -3.37 -6.93
N LEU A 147 -34.33 -2.67 -5.84
CA LEU A 147 -35.33 -2.04 -4.96
C LEU A 147 -36.08 -0.90 -5.67
N GLU A 148 -35.38 -0.08 -6.44
CA GLU A 148 -35.97 1.06 -7.18
C GLU A 148 -36.83 0.61 -8.37
N ALA A 149 -36.69 -0.63 -8.85
CA ALA A 149 -37.52 -1.17 -9.92
C ALA A 149 -38.87 -1.72 -9.41
N ASP A 150 -38.98 -1.95 -8.10
CA ASP A 150 -40.19 -2.46 -7.44
C ASP A 150 -41.10 -1.32 -6.90
N ASP A 151 -40.65 -0.05 -7.01
CA ASP A 151 -41.41 1.19 -6.69
C ASP A 151 -42.10 1.80 -7.94
#